data_AF-A0A382LKM2-F1
#
_entry.id   AF-A0A382LKM2-F1
#
_cell.length_a   1.000
_cell.length_b   1.000
_cell.length_c   1.000
_cell.angle_alpha   90.00
_cell.angle_beta   90.00
_cell.angle_gamma   90.00
#
_symmetry.space_group_name_H-M   'P 1'
#
loop_
_entity.id
_entity.type
_entity.pdbx_description
1 polymer ?
#
loop_
_entity_poly.entity_id
_entity_poly.type
_entity_poly.pdbx_seq_one_letter_code
_entity_poly.pdbx_strand_id
1 'polypeptide(L)'
;MAENKEFKCSFCGKPKNEIKTLIAGPNQYICNECIDLCHNIIHEVKSDEKPDKPLITTPEEIKEYLDEHVIGQNEAKEVISVAVYNHYKRINDTDTDIEL
;
A
#
# COMPACT_ATOMS: atom_id res chain seq x y z
N MET A 1 28.02 18.36 37.01
CA MET A 1 27.60 19.18 35.86
C MET A 1 26.70 18.28 35.02
N ALA A 2 25.39 18.48 35.07
CA ALA A 2 24.47 17.69 34.26
C ALA A 2 24.58 18.18 32.81
N GLU A 3 25.14 17.34 31.93
CA GLU A 3 25.17 17.62 30.51
C GLU A 3 23.73 17.64 30.00
N ASN A 4 23.18 18.84 29.82
CA ASN A 4 21.87 19.05 29.22
C ASN A 4 21.98 18.74 27.72
N LYS A 5 22.00 17.46 27.38
CA LYS A 5 22.07 16.99 26.00
C LYS A 5 20.70 17.28 25.37
N GLU A 6 20.60 18.43 24.70
CA GLU A 6 19.38 18.83 24.02
C GLU A 6 19.07 17.84 22.89
N PHE A 7 18.09 16.97 23.14
CA PHE A 7 17.57 16.06 22.15
C PHE A 7 16.85 16.85 21.06
N LYS A 8 17.36 16.78 19.83
CA LYS A 8 16.82 17.49 18.67
C LYS A 8 16.51 16.53 17.54
N CYS A 9 15.47 16.84 16.77
CA CYS A 9 15.17 16.10 15.55
C CYS A 9 16.33 16.27 14.55
N SER A 10 16.75 15.16 13.95
CA SER A 10 17.85 15.14 13.00
C SER A 10 17.45 15.61 11.60
N PHE A 11 16.15 15.70 11.32
CA PHE A 11 15.61 16.12 10.03
C PHE A 11 15.29 17.63 10.01
N CYS A 12 14.53 18.13 10.99
CA CYS A 12 14.15 19.55 11.05
C CYS A 12 14.98 20.40 12.03
N GLY A 13 15.83 19.78 12.86
CA GLY A 13 16.67 20.48 13.83
C GLY A 13 15.95 21.00 15.08
N LYS A 14 14.62 20.92 15.14
CA LYS A 14 13.82 21.37 16.29
C LYS A 14 14.20 20.61 17.57
N PRO A 15 14.32 21.28 18.73
CA PRO A 15 14.55 20.63 20.01
C PRO A 15 13.29 19.93 20.53
N LYS A 16 13.44 18.95 21.42
CA LYS A 16 12.32 18.21 22.04
C LYS A 16 11.26 19.13 22.66
N ASN A 17 11.63 20.31 23.14
CA ASN A 17 10.71 21.24 23.79
C ASN A 17 9.67 21.85 22.83
N GLU A 18 9.97 21.87 21.54
CA GLU A 18 9.10 22.44 20.50
C GLU A 18 8.26 21.38 19.78
N ILE A 19 8.37 20.11 20.18
CA ILE A 19 7.81 18.97 19.46
C ILE A 19 7.01 18.08 20.41
N LYS A 20 5.83 17.64 19.97
CA LYS A 20 4.97 16.74 20.76
C LYS A 20 5.61 15.38 21.00
N THR A 21 6.17 14.77 19.96
CA THR A 21 6.75 13.44 20.02
C THR A 21 8.09 13.39 19.31
N LEU A 22 9.11 12.87 20.00
CA LEU A 22 10.44 12.62 19.44
C LEU A 22 10.78 11.14 19.63
N ILE A 23 10.95 10.42 18.52
CA ILE A 23 11.32 9.01 18.49
C ILE A 23 12.84 8.90 18.48
N ALA A 24 13.40 8.07 19.34
CA ALA A 24 14.84 7.85 19.48
C ALA A 24 15.27 6.51 18.88
N GLY A 25 16.22 6.54 17.96
CA GLY A 25 16.98 5.38 17.49
C GLY A 25 18.40 5.34 18.09
N PRO A 26 19.24 4.37 17.70
CA PRO A 26 20.57 4.19 18.28
C PRO A 26 21.48 5.43 18.19
N ASN A 27 21.39 6.19 17.08
CA ASN A 27 22.21 7.39 16.83
C ASN A 27 21.43 8.56 16.21
N GLN A 28 20.10 8.45 16.08
CA GLN A 28 19.27 9.40 15.34
C GLN A 28 17.95 9.64 16.06
N TYR A 29 17.38 10.84 15.87
CA TYR A 29 16.07 11.21 16.43
C TYR A 29 15.19 11.80 15.33
N ILE A 30 13.91 11.41 15.31
CA ILE A 30 12.92 11.91 14.35
C ILE A 30 11.65 12.35 15.07
N CYS A 31 11.06 13.48 14.68
CA CYS A 31 9.81 13.96 15.23
C CYS A 31 8.59 13.50 14.44
N ASN A 32 7.41 13.56 15.06
CA ASN A 32 6.14 13.25 14.40
C ASN A 32 5.92 14.07 13.12
N GLU A 33 6.21 15.38 13.13
CA GLU A 33 6.05 16.22 11.94
C GLU A 33 6.90 15.75 10.76
N CYS A 34 8.14 15.32 11.02
CA CYS A 34 9.01 14.79 9.97
C CYS A 34 8.55 13.42 9.47
N ILE A 35 7.97 12.59 10.35
CA ILE A 35 7.36 11.31 9.95
C ILE A 35 6.19 11.58 9.02
N ASP A 36 5.31 12.52 9.36
CA ASP A 36 4.14 12.88 8.55
C ASP A 36 4.57 13.42 7.18
N LEU A 37 5.60 14.29 7.14
CA LEU A 37 6.18 14.80 5.90
C LEU A 37 6.80 13.68 5.05
N CYS A 38 7.60 12.81 5.65
CA CYS A 38 8.17 11.66 4.94
C CYS A 38 7.08 10.74 4.41
N HIS A 39 6.04 10.48 5.19
CA HIS A 39 4.89 9.68 4.78
C HIS A 39 4.19 10.29 3.57
N ASN A 40 3.94 11.60 3.58
CA ASN A 40 3.32 12.30 2.46
C ASN A 40 4.19 12.25 1.20
N ILE A 41 5.51 12.49 1.31
CA ILE A 41 6.43 12.40 0.17
C ILE A 41 6.42 10.98 -0.42
N ILE A 42 6.48 9.94 0.42
CA ILE A 42 6.44 8.55 -0.03
C ILE A 42 5.10 8.24 -0.71
N HIS A 43 3.99 8.75 -0.18
CA HIS A 43 2.66 8.52 -0.72
C HIS A 43 2.40 9.30 -2.02
N GLU A 44 2.92 10.52 -2.15
CA GLU A 44 2.87 11.30 -3.39
C GLU A 44 3.65 10.61 -4.51
N VAL A 45 4.83 10.06 -4.22
CA VAL A 45 5.61 9.25 -5.19
C VAL A 45 4.85 7.98 -5.60
N LYS A 46 4.10 7.37 -4.67
CA LYS A 46 3.20 6.24 -4.98
C LYS A 46 1.92 6.63 -5.72
N SER A 47 1.63 7.92 -5.92
CA SER A 47 0.39 8.36 -6.58
C SER A 47 0.51 8.42 -8.11
N ASP A 48 1.74 8.43 -8.64
CA ASP A 48 2.03 8.22 -10.07
C ASP A 48 2.06 6.73 -10.47
N GLU A 49 2.22 5.84 -9.49
CA GLU A 49 1.95 4.42 -9.65
C GLU A 49 0.48 4.22 -9.28
N LYS A 50 -0.39 4.06 -10.29
CA LYS A 50 -1.81 3.70 -10.10
C LYS A 50 -1.91 2.77 -8.89
N PRO A 51 -2.80 3.03 -7.91
CA PRO A 51 -2.90 2.16 -6.75
C PRO A 51 -2.99 0.74 -7.28
N ASP A 52 -2.20 -0.17 -6.71
CA ASP A 52 -2.36 -1.62 -6.83
C ASP A 52 -3.77 -1.97 -6.33
N LYS A 53 -4.80 -1.56 -7.07
CA LYS A 53 -6.03 -2.31 -7.15
C LYS A 53 -5.55 -3.66 -7.65
N PRO A 54 -5.78 -4.75 -6.92
CA PRO A 54 -5.56 -6.05 -7.51
C PRO A 54 -6.35 -6.03 -8.82
N LEU A 55 -5.63 -6.09 -9.94
CA LEU A 55 -6.19 -6.08 -11.27
C LEU A 55 -6.91 -7.41 -11.44
N ILE A 56 -8.12 -7.49 -10.87
CA ILE A 56 -9.02 -8.59 -11.16
C ILE A 56 -9.47 -8.32 -12.59
N THR A 57 -8.89 -9.07 -13.52
CA THR A 57 -9.29 -9.09 -14.92
C THR A 57 -10.78 -9.36 -15.01
N THR A 58 -11.47 -8.57 -15.81
CA THR A 58 -12.92 -8.69 -15.99
C THR A 58 -13.27 -10.05 -16.60
N PRO A 59 -14.50 -10.56 -16.41
CA PRO A 59 -14.93 -11.80 -17.04
C PRO A 59 -14.78 -11.78 -18.57
N GLU A 60 -14.91 -10.59 -19.20
CA GLU A 60 -14.72 -10.41 -20.63
C GLU A 60 -13.27 -10.64 -21.05
N GLU A 61 -12.31 -10.03 -20.36
CA GLU A 61 -10.87 -10.23 -20.62
C GLU A 61 -10.45 -11.69 -20.40
N ILE A 62 -10.98 -12.35 -19.36
CA ILE A 62 -10.73 -13.77 -19.11
C ILE A 62 -11.31 -14.63 -20.24
N LYS A 63 -12.50 -14.30 -20.73
CA LYS A 63 -13.13 -15.04 -21.83
C LYS A 63 -12.37 -14.84 -23.14
N GLU A 64 -11.93 -13.62 -23.44
CA GLU A 64 -11.13 -13.31 -24.63
C GLU A 64 -9.81 -14.09 -24.63
N TYR A 65 -9.12 -14.14 -23.49
CA TYR A 65 -7.93 -14.98 -23.32
C TYR A 65 -8.22 -16.47 -23.55
N LEU A 66 -9.37 -16.97 -23.06
CA LEU A 66 -9.79 -18.35 -23.30
C LEU A 66 -10.19 -18.59 -24.77
N ASP A 67 -10.72 -17.59 -25.47
CA ASP A 67 -11.07 -17.69 -26.89
C ASP A 67 -9.83 -17.87 -27.79
N GLU A 68 -8.68 -17.28 -27.41
CA GLU A 68 -7.40 -17.48 -28.11
C GLU A 68 -6.84 -18.91 -27.97
N HIS A 69 -7.18 -19.61 -26.88
CA HIS A 69 -6.57 -20.91 -26.53
C HIS A 69 -7.53 -22.11 -26.65
N VAL A 70 -8.85 -21.86 -26.56
CA VAL A 70 -9.89 -22.90 -26.50
C VAL A 70 -10.95 -22.65 -27.56
N ILE A 71 -10.97 -23.51 -28.58
CA ILE A 71 -11.93 -23.45 -29.69
C ILE A 71 -13.28 -24.06 -29.27
N GLY A 72 -14.38 -23.34 -29.48
CA GLY A 72 -15.73 -23.78 -29.09
C GLY A 72 -16.01 -23.61 -27.59
N GLN A 73 -16.88 -24.43 -27.00
CA GLN A 73 -17.17 -24.43 -25.54
C GLN A 73 -17.59 -23.05 -24.96
N ASN A 74 -18.44 -22.32 -25.67
CA ASN A 74 -18.82 -20.95 -25.33
C ASN A 74 -19.44 -20.84 -23.93
N GLU A 75 -20.34 -21.76 -23.58
CA GLU A 75 -21.02 -21.79 -22.28
C GLU A 75 -20.04 -22.04 -21.13
N ALA A 76 -19.11 -22.99 -21.31
CA ALA A 76 -18.10 -23.29 -20.29
C ALA A 76 -17.14 -22.11 -20.07
N LYS A 77 -16.70 -21.43 -21.14
CA LYS A 77 -15.85 -20.24 -21.04
C LYS A 77 -16.53 -19.11 -20.28
N GLU A 78 -17.81 -18.87 -20.54
CA GLU A 78 -18.59 -17.86 -19.82
C GLU A 78 -18.70 -18.19 -18.32
N VAL A 79 -19.05 -19.43 -17.99
CA VAL A 79 -19.17 -19.88 -16.59
C VAL A 79 -17.84 -19.78 -15.85
N ILE A 80 -16.74 -20.21 -16.48
CA ILE A 80 -15.39 -20.17 -15.88
C ILE A 80 -14.95 -18.72 -15.67
N SER A 81 -15.13 -17.84 -16.65
CA SER A 81 -14.74 -16.44 -16.54
C SER A 81 -15.42 -15.74 -15.37
N VAL A 82 -16.72 -15.95 -15.18
CA VAL A 82 -17.47 -15.38 -14.04
C VAL A 82 -17.05 -16.03 -12.72
N ALA A 83 -16.84 -17.34 -12.68
CA ALA A 83 -16.41 -18.05 -11.48
C ALA A 83 -15.03 -17.60 -10.99
N VAL A 84 -14.06 -17.47 -11.90
CA VAL A 84 -12.69 -17.03 -11.60
C VAL A 84 -12.69 -15.58 -11.13
N TYR A 85 -13.41 -14.69 -11.83
CA TYR A 85 -13.57 -13.30 -11.41
C TYR A 85 -14.11 -13.20 -9.97
N ASN A 86 -15.21 -13.90 -9.67
CA ASN A 86 -15.82 -13.88 -8.34
C ASN A 86 -14.92 -14.52 -7.27
N HIS A 87 -14.15 -15.54 -7.63
CA HIS A 87 -13.19 -16.17 -6.72
C HIS A 87 -12.10 -15.20 -6.27
N TYR A 88 -11.44 -14.53 -7.23
CA TYR A 88 -10.40 -13.55 -6.93
C TYR A 88 -10.97 -12.29 -6.28
N LYS A 89 -12.17 -11.88 -6.66
CA LYS A 89 -12.90 -10.80 -5.96
C LYS A 89 -13.07 -11.11 -4.48
N ARG A 90 -13.49 -12.32 -4.13
CA ARG A 90 -13.66 -12.73 -2.73
C ARG A 90 -12.33 -12.81 -1.97
N ILE A 91 -11.26 -13.33 -2.60
CA ILE A 91 -9.94 -13.42 -1.97
C ILE A 91 -9.41 -12.02 -1.65
N ASN A 92 -9.47 -11.10 -2.61
CA ASN A 92 -8.95 -9.75 -2.44
C ASN A 92 -9.76 -8.93 -1.44
N ASP A 93 -11.07 -9.15 -1.34
CA ASP A 93 -11.91 -8.52 -0.31
C ASP A 93 -11.48 -8.93 1.10
N THR A 94 -11.00 -10.18 1.26
CA THR A 94 -10.56 -10.74 2.55
C THR A 94 -9.17 -10.23 2.96
N ASP A 95 -8.33 -9.83 2.01
CA ASP A 95 -6.98 -9.30 2.28
C ASP A 95 -7.03 -7.90 2.91
N THR A 96 -8.11 -7.15 2.66
CA THR A 96 -8.34 -5.80 3.21
C THR A 96 -8.67 -5.76 4.70
N ASP A 97 -8.99 -6.89 5.33
CA ASP A 97 -9.44 -6.98 6.73
C ASP A 97 -8.36 -7.46 7.72
N ILE A 98 -7.09 -7.60 7.29
CA ILE A 98 -5.99 -7.98 8.19
C ILE A 98 -5.26 -6.71 8.66
N GLU A 99 -5.84 -6.05 9.67
CA GLU A 99 -5.08 -5.13 10.53
C GLU A 99 -4.08 -5.96 11.37
N LEU A 100 -2.78 -5.78 11.10
CA LEU A 100 -1.65 -6.25 11.92
C LEU A 100 -1.23 -5.18 12.93
#